data_AF-A0A9E7K588-F1
#
_entry.id   AF-A0A9E7K588-F1
#
_cell.length_a   1.000
_cell.length_b   1.000
_cell.length_c   1.000
_cell.angle_alpha   90.00
_cell.angle_beta   90.00
_cell.angle_gamma   90.00
#
_symmetry.space_group_name_H-M   'P 1'
#
loop_
_entity.id
_entity.type
_entity.pdbx_description
1 polymer ?
#
loop_
_entity_poly.entity_id
_entity_poly.type
_entity_poly.pdbx_seq_one_letter_code
_entity_poly.pdbx_strand_id
1 'polypeptide(L)'
;MKRPANGAAAHEGEFGLGWLPCPCLPPACGLFDACVVDGDGSVERKTINPELWHACAGPLVTLPLVGSLVVYFPQGHSEQVATSMQKDIDAHIPNYTSLPSKLICLLHNVTLHVDPETDEVYAQMTLQPVNSYEKEALLASELALKQTRSQTEFFCKTLTASDTSTHGGFSVPRRAAEKIFPALDFSMQPPAQEIQARDLHENIWTFRHIYRGKTKKRLFETSF
;
A
#
# COMPACT_ATOMS: atom_id res chain seq x y z
N MET A 1 35.13 20.79 48.47
CA MET A 1 34.98 21.82 47.42
C MET A 1 34.90 21.10 46.08
N LYS A 2 33.85 21.42 45.31
CA LYS A 2 33.54 21.05 43.91
C LYS A 2 33.02 19.63 43.59
N ARG A 3 31.81 19.65 43.00
CA ARG A 3 31.08 18.60 42.26
C ARG A 3 31.83 18.22 40.96
N PRO A 4 31.41 17.13 40.31
CA PRO A 4 30.55 17.27 39.12
C PRO A 4 29.30 16.36 39.24
N ALA A 5 28.07 16.83 38.97
CA ALA A 5 27.45 17.25 37.69
C ALA A 5 26.80 16.07 36.94
N ASN A 6 25.51 15.90 37.25
CA ASN A 6 24.38 15.49 36.40
C ASN A 6 24.63 14.40 35.33
N GLY A 7 24.19 13.18 35.66
CA GLY A 7 23.81 12.18 34.67
C GLY A 7 22.59 12.65 33.91
N ALA A 8 22.76 12.87 32.60
CA ALA A 8 21.70 13.29 31.70
C ALA A 8 20.63 12.19 31.57
N ALA A 9 19.40 12.66 31.56
CA ALA A 9 18.16 11.91 31.44
C ALA A 9 18.16 10.98 30.23
N ALA A 10 17.48 9.83 30.41
CA ALA A 10 16.97 9.02 29.33
C ALA A 10 16.12 9.92 28.41
N HIS A 11 16.65 10.22 27.24
CA HIS A 11 15.87 10.89 26.20
C HIS A 11 14.90 9.84 25.64
N GLU A 12 13.61 10.12 25.81
CA GLU A 12 12.54 9.56 24.98
C GLU A 12 12.92 9.81 23.52
N GLY A 13 13.43 8.76 22.88
CA GLY A 13 13.71 8.74 21.45
C GLY A 13 12.46 8.27 20.74
N GLU A 14 11.74 9.20 20.12
CA GLU A 14 10.70 8.90 19.14
C GLU A 14 11.40 8.25 17.93
N PHE A 15 11.57 6.92 17.95
CA PHE A 15 11.99 6.14 16.80
C PHE A 15 10.80 5.99 15.86
N GLY A 16 10.39 7.09 15.23
CA GLY A 16 9.67 7.03 13.97
C GLY A 16 10.56 6.37 12.92
N LEU A 17 9.93 5.83 11.86
CA LEU A 17 10.55 5.21 10.68
C LEU A 17 10.65 3.68 10.74
N GLY A 18 9.52 2.99 10.97
CA GLY A 18 9.30 1.70 10.31
C GLY A 18 8.88 1.97 8.87
N TRP A 19 9.79 1.81 7.91
CA TRP A 19 9.48 1.84 6.48
C TRP A 19 9.17 0.41 6.03
N LEU A 20 8.17 0.23 5.17
CA LEU A 20 8.01 -0.96 4.35
C LEU A 20 7.77 -0.47 2.91
N PRO A 21 8.81 -0.21 2.10
CA PRO A 21 8.68 -0.21 0.65
C PRO A 21 8.39 -1.65 0.20
N CYS A 22 7.36 -1.82 -0.60
CA CYS A 22 7.03 -3.09 -1.22
C CYS A 22 8.04 -3.36 -2.35
N PRO A 23 8.88 -4.42 -2.32
CA PRO A 23 9.93 -4.61 -3.34
C PRO A 23 9.42 -5.11 -4.70
N CYS A 24 8.12 -5.02 -4.99
CA CYS A 24 7.55 -5.68 -6.16
C CYS A 24 6.24 -5.06 -6.63
N LEU A 25 6.34 -3.88 -7.24
CA LEU A 25 5.43 -3.52 -8.33
C LEU A 25 6.28 -3.27 -9.60
N PRO A 26 6.02 -3.96 -10.72
CA PRO A 26 6.50 -3.45 -12.00
C PRO A 26 5.95 -2.02 -12.20
N PRO A 27 6.66 -1.11 -12.91
CA PRO A 27 6.29 0.30 -13.05
C PRO A 27 5.01 0.56 -13.89
N ALA A 28 4.08 -0.39 -13.95
CA ALA A 28 2.96 -0.38 -14.87
C ALA A 28 1.76 -1.21 -14.35
N CYS A 29 1.42 -1.13 -13.07
CA CYS A 29 0.16 -1.68 -12.54
C CYS A 29 -0.73 -0.52 -12.08
N GLY A 30 -1.52 0.06 -12.99
CA GLY A 30 -2.57 1.00 -12.62
C GLY A 30 -3.72 0.25 -11.96
N LEU A 31 -3.80 0.33 -10.63
CA LEU A 31 -4.92 -0.23 -9.87
C LEU A 31 -5.80 0.93 -9.39
N PHE A 32 -7.08 0.88 -9.76
CA PHE A 32 -8.04 1.94 -9.48
C PHE A 32 -9.21 1.36 -8.69
N ASP A 33 -9.72 2.10 -7.71
CA ASP A 33 -10.96 1.75 -7.02
C ASP A 33 -12.16 2.33 -7.81
N ALA A 34 -13.01 1.44 -8.32
CA ALA A 34 -14.18 1.80 -9.11
C ALA A 34 -15.40 1.94 -8.19
N CYS A 35 -15.58 3.13 -7.62
CA CYS A 35 -16.75 3.48 -6.81
C CYS A 35 -17.61 4.56 -7.49
N VAL A 36 -18.94 4.45 -7.37
CA VAL A 36 -19.91 5.51 -7.73
C VAL A 36 -19.81 6.61 -6.67
N VAL A 37 -19.41 7.82 -7.07
CA VAL A 37 -19.28 8.95 -6.14
C VAL A 37 -20.64 9.66 -6.00
N ASP A 38 -21.24 9.57 -4.81
CA ASP A 38 -22.25 10.53 -4.36
C ASP A 38 -21.54 11.74 -3.75
N GLY A 39 -21.94 12.94 -4.17
CA GLY A 39 -21.28 14.18 -3.80
C GLY A 39 -21.74 14.74 -2.46
N ASP A 40 -20.81 14.94 -1.54
CA ASP A 40 -20.92 15.98 -0.51
C ASP A 40 -19.56 16.60 -0.22
N GLY A 41 -19.52 17.94 -0.22
CA GLY A 41 -18.34 18.75 -0.03
C GLY A 41 -18.12 19.04 1.44
N SER A 42 -17.26 18.26 2.08
CA SER A 42 -16.64 18.65 3.35
C SER A 42 -15.13 18.51 3.25
N VAL A 43 -14.40 19.42 3.90
CA VAL A 43 -12.93 19.39 3.96
C VAL A 43 -12.53 18.25 4.90
N GLU A 44 -12.64 17.02 4.42
CA GLU A 44 -12.14 15.83 5.10
C GLU A 44 -10.62 15.81 5.01
N ARG A 45 -9.97 15.48 6.14
CA ARG A 45 -8.59 14.99 6.08
C ARG A 45 -8.58 13.84 5.09
N LYS A 46 -7.86 13.99 3.98
CA LYS A 46 -7.72 12.93 2.97
C LYS A 46 -7.18 11.67 3.64
N THR A 47 -8.08 10.73 3.94
CA THR A 47 -7.74 9.43 4.50
C THR A 47 -7.54 8.47 3.35
N ILE A 48 -6.35 7.91 3.21
CA ILE A 48 -6.05 6.89 2.21
C ILE A 48 -7.00 5.72 2.37
N ASN A 49 -7.63 5.30 1.27
CA ASN A 49 -8.45 4.09 1.24
C ASN A 49 -7.58 2.86 1.55
N PRO A 50 -7.79 2.18 2.70
CA PRO A 50 -6.93 1.08 3.13
C PRO A 50 -7.06 -0.16 2.24
N GLU A 51 -8.21 -0.38 1.61
CA GLU A 51 -8.40 -1.53 0.72
C GLU A 51 -7.62 -1.35 -0.58
N LEU A 52 -7.70 -0.16 -1.19
CA LEU A 52 -6.92 0.18 -2.37
C LEU A 52 -5.42 0.16 -2.07
N TRP A 53 -4.99 0.71 -0.93
CA TRP A 53 -3.59 0.71 -0.50
C TRP A 53 -3.03 -0.72 -0.41
N HIS A 54 -3.77 -1.65 0.21
CA HIS A 54 -3.35 -3.05 0.32
C HIS A 54 -3.33 -3.75 -1.04
N ALA A 55 -4.26 -3.42 -1.93
CA ALA A 55 -4.30 -3.99 -3.26
C ALA A 55 -3.08 -3.53 -4.10
N CYS A 56 -2.62 -2.29 -3.91
CA CYS A 56 -1.37 -1.77 -4.49
C CYS A 56 -0.11 -2.35 -3.82
N ALA A 57 -0.11 -2.53 -2.51
CA ALA A 57 1.02 -3.12 -1.77
C ALA A 57 1.25 -4.59 -2.16
N GLY A 58 0.17 -5.28 -2.58
CA GLY A 58 0.21 -6.63 -3.12
C GLY A 58 -0.25 -7.69 -2.12
N PRO A 59 -0.63 -8.88 -2.61
CA PRO A 59 -1.35 -9.90 -1.82
C PRO A 59 -0.52 -10.54 -0.71
N LEU A 60 0.80 -10.36 -0.72
CA LEU A 60 1.71 -10.89 0.31
C LEU A 60 1.90 -9.91 1.48
N VAL A 61 1.43 -8.66 1.36
CA VAL A 61 1.63 -7.63 2.37
C VAL A 61 0.58 -7.73 3.47
N THR A 62 1.06 -7.91 4.69
CA THR A 62 0.23 -7.89 5.90
C THR A 62 0.85 -6.91 6.89
N LEU A 63 0.02 -6.01 7.42
CA LEU A 63 0.43 -5.08 8.47
C LEU A 63 -0.01 -5.63 9.84
N PRO A 64 0.86 -5.59 10.86
CA PRO A 64 0.51 -5.99 12.22
C PRO A 64 -0.55 -5.08 12.84
N LEU A 65 -1.31 -5.61 13.80
CA LEU A 65 -2.34 -4.86 14.52
C LEU A 65 -1.70 -3.90 15.53
N VAL A 66 -2.16 -2.66 15.57
CA VAL A 66 -1.76 -1.68 16.61
C VAL A 66 -2.04 -2.25 18.00
N GLY A 67 -1.09 -2.08 18.92
CA GLY A 67 -1.11 -2.66 20.26
C GLY A 67 -0.56 -4.09 20.35
N SER A 68 -0.19 -4.72 19.23
CA SER A 68 0.46 -6.03 19.24
C SER A 68 1.97 -5.94 19.51
N LEU A 69 2.54 -7.04 19.98
CA LEU A 69 3.99 -7.26 20.02
C LEU A 69 4.49 -7.71 18.65
N VAL A 70 5.56 -7.08 18.19
CA VAL A 70 6.28 -7.41 16.95
C VAL A 70 7.76 -7.60 17.22
N VAL A 71 8.45 -8.32 16.33
CA VAL A 71 9.90 -8.43 16.37
C VAL A 71 10.49 -7.58 15.25
N TYR A 72 11.25 -6.55 15.63
CA TYR A 72 11.98 -5.70 14.70
C TYR A 72 13.39 -6.27 14.46
N PHE A 73 13.77 -6.39 13.18
CA PHE A 73 15.08 -6.85 12.75
C PHE A 73 15.84 -5.68 12.10
N PRO A 74 16.80 -5.05 12.81
CA PRO A 74 17.57 -3.93 12.28
C PRO A 74 18.31 -4.25 10.97
N GLN A 75 18.75 -5.52 10.83
CA GLN A 75 19.39 -5.98 9.60
C GLN A 75 18.44 -5.94 8.40
N GLY A 76 17.22 -6.47 8.54
CA GLY A 76 16.22 -6.44 7.46
C GLY A 76 15.83 -5.01 7.06
N HIS A 77 15.74 -4.09 8.04
CA HIS A 77 15.58 -2.67 7.74
C HIS A 77 16.75 -2.14 6.89
N SER A 78 18.00 -2.45 7.28
CA SER A 78 19.19 -1.99 6.55
C SER A 78 19.22 -2.49 5.11
N GLU A 79 18.87 -3.77 4.88
CA GLU A 79 18.74 -4.38 3.56
C GLU A 79 17.68 -3.69 2.69
N GLN A 80 16.55 -3.34 3.30
CA GLN A 80 15.47 -2.63 2.65
C GLN A 80 15.87 -1.20 2.26
N VAL A 81 16.53 -0.45 3.15
CA VAL A 81 17.06 0.90 2.84
C VAL A 81 18.11 0.84 1.75
N ALA A 82 19.00 -0.16 1.75
CA ALA A 82 19.99 -0.33 0.70
C ALA A 82 19.34 -0.55 -0.68
N THR A 83 18.28 -1.38 -0.72
CA THR A 83 17.50 -1.64 -1.94
C THR A 83 16.83 -0.37 -2.47
N SER A 84 16.20 0.43 -1.59
CA SER A 84 15.54 1.69 -1.95
C SER A 84 16.52 2.75 -2.47
N MET A 85 17.73 2.83 -1.89
CA MET A 85 18.74 3.83 -2.28
C MET A 85 19.52 3.45 -3.56
N GLN A 86 19.20 2.29 -4.17
CA GLN A 86 19.88 1.75 -5.36
C GLN A 86 21.42 1.73 -5.25
N LYS A 87 21.94 1.65 -4.01
CA LYS A 87 23.36 1.54 -3.76
C LYS A 87 23.78 0.10 -4.05
N ASP A 88 24.88 -0.07 -4.76
CA ASP A 88 25.46 -1.39 -5.03
C ASP A 88 25.51 -2.25 -3.76
N ILE A 89 25.31 -3.54 -3.93
CA ILE A 89 25.31 -4.58 -2.88
C ILE A 89 26.66 -4.62 -2.12
N ASP A 90 27.70 -3.98 -2.65
CA ASP A 90 29.02 -3.76 -2.03
C ASP A 90 29.06 -2.61 -1.01
N ALA A 91 27.97 -1.86 -0.81
CA ALA A 91 27.85 -0.95 0.31
C ALA A 91 27.84 -1.77 1.61
N HIS A 92 29.02 -1.90 2.23
CA HIS A 92 29.20 -2.60 3.48
C HIS A 92 28.12 -2.16 4.48
N ILE A 93 27.17 -3.06 4.77
CA ILE A 93 26.14 -2.82 5.79
C ILE A 93 26.90 -2.48 7.08
N PRO A 94 26.67 -1.31 7.71
CA PRO A 94 27.41 -0.94 8.90
C PRO A 94 27.24 -2.02 9.96
N ASN A 95 28.35 -2.55 10.47
CA ASN A 95 28.27 -3.54 11.53
C ASN A 95 27.94 -2.83 12.85
N TYR A 96 26.68 -2.86 13.24
CA TYR A 96 26.21 -2.30 14.50
C TYR A 96 26.50 -3.27 15.66
N THR A 97 27.77 -3.36 16.06
CA THR A 97 28.22 -4.30 17.11
C THR A 97 27.55 -4.10 18.47
N SER A 98 26.97 -2.91 18.72
CA SER A 98 26.25 -2.58 19.96
C SER A 98 24.73 -2.77 19.87
N LEU A 99 24.18 -3.09 18.70
CA LEU A 99 22.73 -3.24 18.51
C LEU A 99 22.34 -4.73 18.51
N PRO A 100 21.33 -5.14 19.29
CA PRO A 100 20.80 -6.49 19.20
C PRO A 100 20.28 -6.81 17.80
N SER A 101 20.46 -8.05 17.33
CA SER A 101 19.97 -8.49 16.01
C SER A 101 18.45 -8.57 15.90
N LYS A 102 17.76 -8.52 17.04
CA LYS A 102 16.29 -8.49 17.15
C LYS A 102 15.87 -7.66 18.35
N LEU A 103 14.80 -6.89 18.19
CA LEU A 103 14.17 -6.13 19.26
C LEU A 103 12.70 -6.54 19.33
N ILE A 104 12.18 -6.78 20.54
CA ILE A 104 10.75 -6.99 20.73
C ILE A 104 10.14 -5.62 21.03
N CYS A 105 9.13 -5.25 20.27
CA CYS A 105 8.53 -3.93 20.33
C CYS A 105 7.02 -4.02 20.48
N LEU A 106 6.45 -3.09 21.25
CA LEU A 106 5.04 -2.76 21.17
C LEU A 106 4.81 -1.84 19.96
N LEU A 107 3.83 -2.19 19.11
CA LEU A 107 3.44 -1.36 17.98
C LEU A 107 2.43 -0.31 18.41
N HIS A 108 2.83 0.96 18.49
CA HIS A 108 1.95 2.06 18.91
C HIS A 108 1.06 2.60 17.82
N ASN A 109 1.56 2.63 16.58
CA ASN A 109 0.81 3.21 15.48
C ASN A 109 1.23 2.62 14.14
N VAL A 110 0.28 2.58 13.21
CA VAL A 110 0.47 2.27 11.79
C VAL A 110 -0.29 3.32 10.99
N THR A 111 0.42 4.01 10.10
CA THR A 111 -0.20 4.95 9.16
C THR A 111 0.17 4.55 7.73
N LEU A 112 -0.80 4.65 6.83
CA LEU A 112 -0.63 4.32 5.42
C LEU A 112 -0.29 5.58 4.66
N HIS A 113 0.60 5.46 3.69
CA HIS A 113 1.07 6.57 2.87
C HIS A 113 1.28 6.11 1.43
N VAL A 114 1.26 7.08 0.52
CA VAL A 114 1.62 6.93 -0.88
C VAL A 114 2.58 8.07 -1.24
N ASP A 115 3.65 7.75 -1.96
CA ASP A 115 4.57 8.76 -2.48
C ASP A 115 3.89 9.56 -3.61
N PRO A 116 3.87 10.90 -3.54
CA PRO A 116 3.16 11.75 -4.50
C PRO A 116 3.81 11.79 -5.88
N GLU A 117 5.06 11.36 -6.03
CA GLU A 117 5.79 11.38 -7.30
C GLU A 117 5.88 10.00 -7.94
N THR A 118 6.03 8.94 -7.13
CA THR A 118 6.30 7.59 -7.64
C THR A 118 5.11 6.63 -7.56
N ASP A 119 4.00 7.03 -6.92
CA ASP A 119 2.88 6.16 -6.56
C ASP A 119 3.26 4.97 -5.66
N GLU A 120 4.46 4.99 -5.07
CA GLU A 120 4.91 3.92 -4.19
C GLU A 120 4.17 3.97 -2.85
N VAL A 121 3.54 2.85 -2.48
CA VAL A 121 2.85 2.71 -1.20
C VAL A 121 3.81 2.29 -0.09
N TYR A 122 3.72 2.95 1.06
CA TYR A 122 4.49 2.59 2.25
C TYR A 122 3.68 2.77 3.53
N ALA A 123 4.03 2.00 4.55
CA ALA A 123 3.45 2.13 5.88
C ALA A 123 4.51 2.73 6.81
N GLN A 124 4.10 3.69 7.64
CA GLN A 124 4.91 4.20 8.74
C GLN A 124 4.44 3.55 10.04
N MET A 125 5.37 2.88 10.71
CA MET A 125 5.13 2.26 12.02
C MET A 125 5.91 2.96 13.13
N THR A 126 5.27 3.11 14.29
CA THR A 126 5.90 3.61 15.52
C THR A 126 6.10 2.44 16.49
N LEU A 127 7.34 2.12 16.80
CA LEU A 127 7.72 0.96 17.61
C LEU A 127 8.36 1.40 18.93
N GLN A 128 7.92 0.83 20.04
CA GLN A 128 8.57 0.99 21.34
C GLN A 128 9.22 -0.32 21.78
N PRO A 129 10.56 -0.39 21.92
CA PRO A 129 11.23 -1.56 22.50
C PRO A 129 10.73 -1.86 23.92
N VAL A 130 10.48 -3.13 24.21
CA VAL A 130 10.00 -3.57 25.52
C VAL A 130 10.88 -4.69 26.09
N ASN A 131 11.09 -4.66 27.41
CA ASN A 131 11.89 -5.66 28.14
C ASN A 131 11.02 -6.73 28.83
N SER A 132 9.70 -6.52 28.89
CA SER A 132 8.71 -7.42 29.47
C SER A 132 7.45 -7.43 28.62
N TYR A 133 6.73 -8.56 28.61
CA TYR A 133 5.52 -8.71 27.82
C TYR A 133 4.28 -8.42 28.68
N GLU A 134 3.49 -7.45 28.26
CA GLU A 134 2.16 -7.22 28.84
C GLU A 134 1.16 -8.25 28.33
N LYS A 135 0.26 -8.70 29.19
CA LYS A 135 -0.70 -9.76 28.87
C LYS A 135 -1.66 -9.32 27.76
N GLU A 136 -2.03 -8.05 27.78
CA GLU A 136 -2.91 -7.40 26.81
C GLU A 136 -2.28 -7.38 25.42
N ALA A 137 -0.98 -7.06 25.34
CA ALA A 137 -0.23 -7.03 24.09
C ALA A 137 -0.04 -8.44 23.48
N LEU A 138 0.13 -9.46 24.33
CA LEU A 138 0.14 -10.87 23.91
C LEU A 138 -1.21 -11.29 23.32
N LEU A 139 -2.32 -10.93 23.98
CA LEU A 139 -3.67 -11.20 23.48
C LEU A 139 -3.93 -10.49 22.13
N ALA A 140 -3.50 -9.24 21.99
CA ALA A 140 -3.61 -8.51 20.73
C ALA A 140 -2.82 -9.19 19.60
N SER A 141 -1.61 -9.68 19.87
CA SER A 141 -0.83 -10.48 18.91
C SER A 141 -1.53 -11.77 18.51
N GLU A 142 -2.16 -12.48 19.45
CA GLU A 142 -2.93 -13.70 19.14
C GLU A 142 -4.16 -13.41 18.26
N LEU A 143 -4.84 -12.28 18.48
CA LEU A 143 -5.97 -11.85 17.66
C LEU A 143 -5.51 -11.48 16.24
N ALA A 144 -4.36 -10.80 16.10
CA ALA A 144 -3.79 -10.42 14.81
C ALA A 144 -3.51 -11.65 13.93
N LEU A 145 -3.02 -12.76 14.52
CA LEU A 145 -2.77 -14.01 13.80
C LEU A 145 -4.04 -14.70 13.30
N LYS A 146 -5.19 -14.44 13.94
CA LYS A 146 -6.48 -15.04 13.61
C LYS A 146 -7.29 -14.19 12.62
N GLN A 147 -6.82 -12.99 12.29
CA GLN A 147 -7.55 -12.08 11.43
C GLN A 147 -7.46 -12.52 9.97
N THR A 148 -8.50 -13.23 9.50
CA THR A 148 -8.76 -13.41 8.07
C THR A 148 -9.30 -12.10 7.51
N ARG A 149 -8.55 -11.46 6.59
CA ARG A 149 -9.04 -10.27 5.88
C ARG A 149 -10.20 -10.64 4.96
N SER A 150 -11.23 -9.80 4.92
CA SER A 150 -12.25 -9.83 3.87
C SER A 150 -11.55 -9.61 2.53
N GLN A 151 -11.82 -10.48 1.55
CA GLN A 151 -11.25 -10.33 0.21
C GLN A 151 -12.02 -9.23 -0.52
N THR A 152 -11.46 -8.02 -0.56
CA THR A 152 -11.92 -6.98 -1.49
C THR A 152 -11.76 -7.50 -2.92
N GLU A 153 -12.78 -7.27 -3.75
CA GLU A 153 -12.76 -7.75 -5.13
C GLU A 153 -11.98 -6.79 -6.02
N PHE A 154 -10.75 -7.14 -6.37
CA PHE A 154 -9.91 -6.38 -7.29
C PHE A 154 -9.36 -7.27 -8.41
N PHE A 155 -8.81 -6.64 -9.45
CA PHE A 155 -8.01 -7.32 -10.46
C PHE A 155 -6.74 -6.54 -10.73
N CYS A 156 -5.62 -7.23 -10.86
CA CYS A 156 -4.36 -6.64 -11.28
C CYS A 156 -4.01 -7.16 -12.68
N LYS A 157 -3.52 -6.27 -13.54
CA LYS A 157 -3.08 -6.61 -14.89
C LYS A 157 -1.78 -5.89 -15.19
N THR A 158 -0.76 -6.67 -15.55
CA THR A 158 0.45 -6.12 -16.18
C THR A 158 0.08 -5.52 -17.53
N LEU A 159 0.37 -4.23 -17.72
CA LEU A 159 0.11 -3.55 -18.98
C LEU A 159 0.94 -4.16 -20.11
N THR A 160 0.28 -4.38 -21.25
CA THR A 160 0.92 -4.82 -22.48
C THR A 160 1.26 -3.62 -23.36
N ALA A 161 2.14 -3.81 -24.35
CA ALA A 161 2.51 -2.73 -25.28
C ALA A 161 1.31 -2.10 -26.03
N SER A 162 0.21 -2.85 -26.22
CA SER A 162 -1.00 -2.28 -26.80
C SER A 162 -1.78 -1.39 -25.83
N ASP A 163 -1.74 -1.71 -24.53
CA ASP A 163 -2.44 -0.92 -23.51
C ASP A 163 -1.79 0.45 -23.29
N THR A 164 -0.49 0.58 -23.57
CA THR A 164 0.28 1.84 -23.43
C THR A 164 0.43 2.61 -24.74
N SER A 165 -0.09 2.08 -25.86
CA SER A 165 -0.03 2.75 -27.15
C SER A 165 -1.06 3.87 -27.24
N THR A 166 -0.74 4.98 -27.91
CA THR A 166 -1.64 6.14 -28.07
C THR A 166 -2.97 5.83 -28.76
N HIS A 167 -3.04 4.73 -29.51
CA HIS A 167 -4.21 4.31 -30.27
C HIS A 167 -4.87 3.04 -29.72
N GLY A 168 -4.26 2.40 -28.72
CA GLY A 168 -4.75 1.18 -28.09
C GLY A 168 -5.37 1.49 -26.74
N GLY A 169 -6.62 1.08 -26.55
CA GLY A 169 -7.25 1.13 -25.23
C GLY A 169 -6.72 0.02 -24.31
N PHE A 170 -7.00 0.16 -23.02
CA PHE A 170 -6.69 -0.87 -22.03
C PHE A 170 -7.67 -2.05 -22.17
N SER A 171 -7.14 -3.26 -22.40
CA SER A 171 -7.97 -4.47 -22.53
C SER A 171 -8.33 -5.06 -21.17
N VAL A 172 -9.61 -5.08 -20.82
CA VAL A 172 -10.07 -5.62 -19.53
C VAL A 172 -10.26 -7.15 -19.63
N PRO A 173 -9.67 -7.96 -18.73
CA PRO A 173 -9.94 -9.39 -18.68
C PRO A 173 -11.42 -9.67 -18.44
N ARG A 174 -12.00 -10.62 -19.19
CA ARG A 174 -13.45 -10.91 -19.13
C ARG A 174 -13.98 -11.13 -17.70
N ARG A 175 -13.26 -11.91 -16.89
CA ARG A 175 -13.66 -12.21 -15.50
C ARG A 175 -13.71 -10.95 -14.63
N ALA A 176 -12.70 -10.08 -14.74
CA ALA A 176 -12.71 -8.80 -14.04
C ALA A 176 -13.87 -7.92 -14.51
N ALA A 177 -14.09 -7.91 -15.82
CA ALA A 177 -15.11 -7.08 -16.43
C ALA A 177 -16.54 -7.41 -15.99
N GLU A 178 -16.85 -8.71 -15.83
CA GLU A 178 -18.15 -9.20 -15.39
C GLU A 178 -18.36 -9.09 -13.87
N LYS A 179 -17.26 -9.10 -13.10
CA LYS A 179 -17.30 -9.17 -11.64
C LYS A 179 -17.21 -7.81 -10.96
N ILE A 180 -16.37 -6.92 -11.47
CA ILE A 180 -15.96 -5.68 -10.78
C ILE A 180 -16.74 -4.46 -11.30
N PHE A 181 -17.07 -4.42 -12.59
CA PHE A 181 -17.68 -3.24 -13.19
C PHE A 181 -19.19 -3.39 -13.36
N PRO A 182 -19.93 -2.27 -13.34
CA PRO A 182 -21.36 -2.28 -13.65
C PRO A 182 -21.66 -2.94 -15.01
N ALA A 183 -22.81 -3.61 -15.08
CA ALA A 183 -23.25 -4.27 -16.30
C ALA A 183 -23.53 -3.25 -17.42
N LEU A 184 -23.02 -3.52 -18.62
CA LEU A 184 -23.31 -2.70 -19.80
C LEU A 184 -24.75 -2.90 -20.28
N ASP A 185 -25.36 -1.84 -20.80
CA ASP A 185 -26.59 -1.94 -21.57
C ASP A 185 -26.27 -2.44 -23.00
N PHE A 186 -26.67 -3.69 -23.27
CA PHE A 186 -26.45 -4.34 -24.55
C PHE A 186 -27.48 -3.95 -25.63
N SER A 187 -28.45 -3.11 -25.32
CA SER A 187 -29.35 -2.52 -26.32
C SER A 187 -28.67 -1.43 -27.16
N MET A 188 -27.60 -0.82 -26.64
CA MET A 188 -26.79 0.19 -27.33
C MET A 188 -25.84 -0.41 -28.38
N GLN A 189 -25.49 0.37 -29.41
CA GLN A 189 -24.54 -0.03 -30.46
C GLN A 189 -23.41 1.00 -30.66
N PRO A 190 -22.17 0.70 -30.22
CA PRO A 190 -21.75 -0.42 -29.37
C PRO A 190 -22.16 -0.22 -27.89
N PRO A 191 -22.29 -1.29 -27.09
CA PRO A 191 -22.50 -1.19 -25.64
C PRO A 191 -21.35 -0.45 -24.96
N ALA A 192 -21.64 0.63 -24.24
CA ALA A 192 -20.65 1.43 -23.53
C ALA A 192 -21.25 2.12 -22.31
N GLN A 193 -20.40 2.47 -21.35
CA GLN A 193 -20.73 3.31 -20.19
C GLN A 193 -19.51 4.14 -19.79
N GLU A 194 -19.75 5.20 -19.03
CA GLU A 194 -18.70 5.94 -18.35
C GLU A 194 -18.48 5.34 -16.96
N ILE A 195 -17.22 5.23 -16.55
CA ILE A 195 -16.82 4.77 -15.21
C ILE A 195 -15.90 5.84 -14.63
N GLN A 196 -16.23 6.30 -13.43
CA GLN A 196 -15.33 7.12 -12.63
C GLN A 196 -14.66 6.22 -11.59
N ALA A 197 -13.36 6.43 -11.41
CA ALA A 197 -12.57 5.73 -10.41
C ALA A 197 -11.70 6.73 -9.66
N ARG A 198 -11.45 6.44 -8.39
CA ARG A 198 -10.60 7.28 -7.54
C ARG A 198 -9.26 6.58 -7.30
N ASP A 199 -8.16 7.31 -7.44
CA ASP A 199 -6.82 6.80 -7.11
C ASP A 199 -6.45 7.04 -5.63
N LEU A 200 -5.25 6.61 -5.22
CA LEU A 200 -4.72 6.77 -3.86
C LEU A 200 -4.47 8.24 -3.44
N HIS A 201 -4.45 9.17 -4.40
CA HIS A 201 -4.25 10.60 -4.19
C HIS A 201 -5.56 11.39 -4.18
N GLU A 202 -6.69 10.69 -4.24
CA GLU A 202 -8.05 11.20 -4.35
C GLU A 202 -8.36 11.86 -5.70
N ASN A 203 -7.55 11.63 -6.74
CA ASN A 203 -7.86 12.11 -8.08
C ASN A 203 -8.95 11.24 -8.70
N ILE A 204 -9.89 11.88 -9.39
CA ILE A 204 -10.97 11.20 -10.10
C ILE A 204 -10.57 11.04 -11.56
N TRP A 205 -10.57 9.79 -12.01
CA TRP A 205 -10.27 9.40 -13.38
C TRP A 205 -11.55 8.91 -14.06
N THR A 206 -11.83 9.45 -15.24
CA THR A 206 -13.04 9.09 -16.00
C THR A 206 -12.66 8.26 -17.21
N PHE A 207 -13.18 7.04 -17.27
CA PHE A 207 -12.90 6.07 -18.33
C PHE A 207 -14.17 5.70 -19.09
N ARG A 208 -14.05 5.55 -20.40
CA ARG A 208 -15.10 4.96 -21.22
C ARG A 208 -14.91 3.45 -21.30
N HIS A 209 -15.79 2.69 -20.65
CA HIS A 209 -15.86 1.23 -20.77
C HIS A 209 -16.72 0.86 -21.97
N ILE A 210 -16.14 0.17 -22.94
CA ILE A 210 -16.81 -0.19 -24.20
C ILE A 210 -16.59 -1.66 -24.56
N TYR A 211 -17.64 -2.32 -25.05
CA TYR A 211 -17.55 -3.68 -25.56
C TYR A 211 -17.62 -3.68 -27.09
N ARG A 212 -16.47 -3.87 -27.76
CA ARG A 212 -16.34 -3.82 -29.22
C ARG A 212 -15.22 -4.73 -29.77
N GLY A 213 -15.04 -4.76 -31.09
CA GLY A 213 -13.97 -5.51 -31.78
C GLY A 213 -14.40 -6.83 -32.42
N LYS A 214 -13.58 -7.35 -33.35
CA LYS A 214 -13.87 -8.57 -34.15
C LYS A 214 -13.94 -9.84 -33.29
N THR A 215 -12.99 -9.99 -32.37
CA THR A 215 -13.19 -10.83 -31.19
C THR A 215 -13.72 -9.87 -30.12
N LYS A 216 -14.99 -9.99 -29.74
CA LYS A 216 -15.65 -9.03 -28.85
C LYS A 216 -14.84 -8.87 -27.54
N LYS A 217 -14.25 -7.70 -27.32
CA LYS A 217 -13.35 -7.37 -26.20
C LYS A 217 -13.91 -6.18 -25.42
N ARG A 218 -13.65 -6.15 -24.12
CA ARG A 218 -13.96 -5.00 -23.28
C ARG A 218 -12.71 -4.11 -23.16
N LEU A 219 -12.88 -2.83 -23.40
CA LEU A 219 -11.81 -1.84 -23.46
C LEU A 219 -12.14 -0.68 -22.53
N PHE A 220 -11.11 -0.13 -21.88
CA PHE A 220 -11.14 1.24 -21.36
C PHE A 220 -10.44 2.16 -22.34
N GLU A 221 -11.10 3.26 -22.65
CA GLU A 221 -10.57 4.36 -23.46
C GLU A 221 -10.64 5.63 -22.62
N THR A 222 -9.64 6.50 -22.74
CA THR A 222 -9.65 7.81 -22.08
C THR A 222 -10.80 8.64 -22.64
N SER A 223 -11.59 9.24 -21.77
CA SER A 223 -12.65 10.17 -22.16
C SER A 223 -11.97 11.41 -22.78
N PHE A 224 -12.33 11.76 -24.02
CA PHE A 224 -11.88 13.00 -24.67
C PHE A 224 -12.66 14.20 -24.15
#